data_AF-A0A955LNP1-F1
#
_entry.id   AF-A0A955LNP1-F1
#
_cell.length_a   1.000
_cell.length_b   1.000
_cell.length_c   1.000
_cell.angle_alpha   90.00
_cell.angle_beta   90.00
_cell.angle_gamma   90.00
#
_symmetry.space_group_name_H-M   'P 1'
#
loop_
_entity.id
_entity.type
_entity.pdbx_description
1 polymer ?
#
loop_
_entity_poly.entity_id
_entity_poly.type
_entity_poly.pdbx_seq_one_letter_code
_entity_poly.pdbx_strand_id
1 'polypeptide(L)'
;MEAKVQSKSKYILTELIHHIPFSVFGVMLGLLMMGVLTFIADISGHEQDLTEASMELYHVFHPSHILLSAVASTAMFMKHDGQIPKAVAVGFLGSLALCSLSDSIFPFLGGLLIGGDMHFHVDILEHPGLVLPFAVVGTAAGLAAPRSFEKATEYSHSMHVFVSAVASILYLLAFGLEHWTHALGGVFVVTVVAVMLPCCLSDIIFPLTCTHAHCHHKDVMEMDHHH
;
A
#
# COMPACT_ATOMS: atom_id res chain seq x y z
N MET A 1 -12.38 -28.15 10.00
CA MET A 1 -12.24 -26.79 9.43
C MET A 1 -11.24 -25.94 10.21
N GLU A 2 -11.24 -25.99 11.54
CA GLU A 2 -10.35 -25.18 12.40
C GLU A 2 -8.84 -25.42 12.20
N ALA A 3 -8.40 -26.67 11.99
CA ALA A 3 -6.97 -26.98 11.75
C ALA A 3 -6.42 -26.38 10.44
N LYS A 4 -7.24 -26.33 9.37
CA LYS A 4 -6.84 -25.77 8.06
C LYS A 4 -6.82 -24.23 8.09
N VAL A 5 -7.69 -23.62 8.91
CA VAL A 5 -7.71 -22.16 9.16
C VAL A 5 -6.50 -21.74 10.00
N GLN A 6 -6.14 -22.51 11.04
CA GLN A 6 -4.94 -22.25 11.84
C GLN A 6 -3.65 -22.28 11.01
N SER A 7 -3.54 -23.20 10.05
CA SER A 7 -2.40 -23.25 9.12
C SER A 7 -2.31 -22.00 8.23
N LYS A 8 -3.45 -21.54 7.67
CA LYS A 8 -3.50 -20.36 6.80
C LYS A 8 -3.20 -19.06 7.55
N SER A 9 -3.79 -18.85 8.73
CA SER A 9 -3.52 -17.64 9.52
C SER A 9 -2.07 -17.57 10.00
N LYS A 10 -1.48 -18.71 10.37
CA LYS A 10 -0.04 -18.78 10.71
C LYS A 10 0.83 -18.45 9.50
N TYR A 11 0.47 -18.94 8.31
CA TYR A 11 1.20 -18.63 7.08
C TYR A 11 1.15 -17.14 6.74
N ILE A 12 -0.06 -16.54 6.73
CA ILE A 12 -0.24 -15.10 6.46
C ILE A 12 0.54 -14.26 7.47
N LEU A 13 0.51 -14.63 8.76
CA LEU A 13 1.26 -13.91 9.78
C LEU A 13 2.78 -14.02 9.57
N THR A 14 3.29 -15.20 9.22
CA THR A 14 4.73 -15.40 8.94
C THR A 14 5.19 -14.58 7.74
N GLU A 15 4.43 -14.57 6.64
CA GLU A 15 4.72 -13.76 5.46
C GLU A 15 4.66 -12.26 5.79
N LEU A 16 3.64 -11.83 6.54
CA LEU A 16 3.51 -10.43 6.96
C LEU A 16 4.70 -9.97 7.82
N ILE A 17 5.17 -10.82 8.74
CA ILE A 17 6.36 -10.54 9.56
C ILE A 17 7.60 -10.42 8.68
N HIS A 18 7.72 -11.24 7.63
CA HIS A 18 8.84 -11.16 6.68
C HIS A 18 8.83 -9.86 5.88
N HIS A 19 7.67 -9.23 5.68
CA HIS A 19 7.52 -7.94 4.99
C HIS A 19 7.68 -6.71 5.89
N ILE A 20 7.70 -6.85 7.22
CA ILE A 20 7.92 -5.74 8.17
C ILE A 20 9.20 -4.95 7.85
N PRO A 21 10.37 -5.56 7.60
CA PRO A 21 11.62 -4.81 7.40
C PRO A 21 11.56 -3.85 6.22
N PHE A 22 10.91 -4.24 5.13
CA PHE A 22 10.74 -3.40 3.95
C PHE A 22 9.80 -2.22 4.24
N SER A 23 8.71 -2.48 4.94
CA SER A 23 7.76 -1.43 5.35
C SER A 23 8.43 -0.43 6.28
N VAL A 24 9.15 -0.91 7.30
CA VAL A 24 9.93 -0.08 8.23
C VAL A 24 10.96 0.76 7.48
N PHE A 25 11.72 0.16 6.57
CA PHE A 25 12.71 0.90 5.77
C PHE A 25 12.05 1.99 4.91
N GLY A 26 10.94 1.67 4.25
CA GLY A 26 10.18 2.64 3.47
C GLY A 26 9.66 3.81 4.31
N VAL A 27 9.10 3.52 5.49
CA VAL A 27 8.64 4.55 6.44
C VAL A 27 9.80 5.38 6.96
N MET A 28 10.94 4.79 7.31
CA MET A 28 12.11 5.55 7.75
C MET A 28 12.61 6.50 6.67
N LEU A 29 12.66 6.04 5.42
CA LEU A 29 13.06 6.88 4.30
C LEU A 29 12.04 8.01 4.04
N GLY A 30 10.74 7.72 4.12
CA GLY A 30 9.69 8.72 4.02
C GLY A 30 9.75 9.77 5.13
N LEU A 31 9.95 9.36 6.39
CA LEU A 31 10.13 10.26 7.52
C LEU A 31 11.40 11.10 7.38
N LEU A 32 12.50 10.53 6.87
CA LEU A 32 13.71 11.27 6.58
C LEU A 32 13.46 12.35 5.52
N MET A 33 12.76 12.01 4.44
CA MET A 33 12.38 12.96 3.39
C MET A 33 11.52 14.10 3.96
N MET A 34 10.49 13.78 4.75
CA MET A 34 9.64 14.80 5.37
C MET A 34 10.38 15.64 6.42
N GLY A 35 11.31 15.04 7.16
CA GLY A 35 12.19 15.75 8.07
C GLY A 35 13.09 16.75 7.35
N VAL A 36 13.66 16.38 6.21
CA VAL A 36 14.45 17.29 5.37
C VAL A 36 13.59 18.42 4.82
N LEU A 37 12.39 18.12 4.31
CA LEU A 37 11.46 19.15 3.82
C LEU A 37 11.05 20.13 4.93
N THR A 38 10.72 19.62 6.11
CA THR A 38 10.37 20.43 7.28
C THR A 38 11.54 21.32 7.71
N PHE A 39 12.76 20.78 7.74
CA PHE A 39 13.97 21.54 8.07
C PHE A 39 14.27 22.65 7.06
N ILE A 40 14.07 22.38 5.77
CA ILE A 40 14.24 23.40 4.72
C ILE A 40 13.17 24.50 4.86
N ALA A 41 11.91 24.13 5.14
CA ALA A 41 10.82 25.09 5.33
C ALA A 41 11.07 26.01 6.53
N ASP A 42 11.52 25.45 7.65
CA ASP A 42 11.88 26.17 8.88
C ASP A 42 13.01 27.18 8.63
N ILE A 43 14.14 26.75 8.04
CA ILE A 43 15.25 27.65 7.71
C ILE A 43 14.84 28.76 6.73
N SER A 44 13.92 28.45 5.82
CA SER A 44 13.44 29.41 4.83
C SER A 44 12.40 30.38 5.39
N GLY A 45 11.89 30.16 6.60
CA GLY A 45 10.82 30.96 7.21
C GLY A 45 9.45 30.78 6.55
N HIS A 46 9.25 29.67 5.82
CA HIS A 46 8.02 29.34 5.09
C HIS A 46 7.28 28.16 5.74
N GLU A 47 7.20 28.13 7.08
CA GLU A 47 6.56 27.03 7.81
C GLU A 47 5.08 26.85 7.41
N GLN A 48 4.40 27.94 7.07
CA GLN A 48 2.99 27.93 6.66
C GLN A 48 2.76 27.22 5.32
N ASP A 49 3.80 27.13 4.47
CA ASP A 49 3.71 26.48 3.15
C ASP A 49 3.87 24.96 3.26
N LEU A 50 4.28 24.43 4.42
CA LEU A 50 4.54 22.99 4.59
C LEU A 50 3.24 22.16 4.45
N THR A 51 2.12 22.66 4.96
CA THR A 51 0.82 21.99 4.86
C THR A 51 0.34 21.95 3.41
N GLU A 52 0.44 23.07 2.68
CA GLU A 52 0.07 23.15 1.27
C GLU A 52 0.98 22.27 0.40
N ALA A 53 2.29 22.33 0.62
CA ALA A 53 3.25 21.46 -0.06
C ALA A 53 2.98 19.97 0.22
N SER A 54 2.62 19.63 1.45
CA SER A 54 2.27 18.25 1.81
C SER A 54 1.00 17.78 1.12
N MET A 55 0.01 18.66 0.97
CA MET A 55 -1.25 18.38 0.25
C MET A 55 -1.01 18.14 -1.24
N GLU A 56 -0.26 19.03 -1.89
CA GLU A 56 0.09 18.90 -3.31
C GLU A 56 0.91 17.62 -3.58
N LEU A 57 1.89 17.34 -2.72
CA LEU A 57 2.66 16.10 -2.81
C LEU A 57 1.77 14.87 -2.56
N TYR A 58 0.83 14.95 -1.62
CA TYR A 58 -0.13 13.86 -1.39
C TYR A 58 -0.93 13.54 -2.65
N HIS A 59 -1.45 14.56 -3.34
CA HIS A 59 -2.16 14.42 -4.62
C HIS A 59 -1.29 13.90 -5.77
N VAL A 60 0.03 13.84 -5.61
CA VAL A 60 0.94 13.20 -6.58
C VAL A 60 1.25 11.76 -6.16
N PHE A 61 1.56 11.55 -4.88
CA PHE A 61 1.99 10.26 -4.36
C PHE A 61 0.84 9.25 -4.26
N HIS A 62 -0.36 9.66 -3.83
CA HIS A 62 -1.49 8.74 -3.70
C HIS A 62 -1.95 8.13 -5.06
N PRO A 63 -2.14 8.91 -6.14
CA PRO A 63 -2.45 8.34 -7.45
C PRO A 63 -1.28 7.54 -8.04
N SER A 64 -0.04 7.94 -7.76
CA SER A 64 1.15 7.16 -8.16
C SER A 64 1.14 5.79 -7.49
N HIS A 65 0.78 5.72 -6.20
CA HIS A 65 0.57 4.46 -5.49
C HIS A 65 -0.53 3.61 -6.14
N ILE A 66 -1.69 4.22 -6.44
CA ILE A 66 -2.80 3.54 -7.13
C ILE A 66 -2.35 2.96 -8.47
N LEU A 67 -1.59 3.71 -9.27
CA LEU A 67 -1.07 3.23 -10.54
C LEU A 67 -0.15 2.03 -10.35
N LEU A 68 0.82 2.10 -9.44
CA LEU A 68 1.75 1.00 -9.18
C LEU A 68 1.05 -0.24 -8.62
N SER A 69 0.08 -0.04 -7.73
CA SER A 69 -0.77 -1.10 -7.18
C SER A 69 -1.61 -1.76 -8.28
N ALA A 70 -2.28 -0.97 -9.13
CA ALA A 70 -3.08 -1.48 -10.24
C ALA A 70 -2.26 -2.29 -11.25
N VAL A 71 -1.03 -1.84 -11.57
CA VAL A 71 -0.09 -2.61 -12.42
C VAL A 71 0.23 -3.95 -11.76
N ALA A 72 0.67 -3.93 -10.50
CA ALA A 72 1.08 -5.12 -9.77
C ALA A 72 -0.06 -6.13 -9.64
N SER A 73 -1.23 -5.71 -9.14
CA SER A 73 -2.37 -6.59 -8.93
C SER A 73 -2.91 -7.17 -10.24
N THR A 74 -2.99 -6.37 -11.31
CA THR A 74 -3.46 -6.85 -12.61
C THR A 74 -2.50 -7.86 -13.22
N ALA A 75 -1.19 -7.55 -13.23
CA ALA A 75 -0.17 -8.43 -13.81
C ALA A 75 -0.09 -9.75 -13.03
N MET A 76 -0.14 -9.68 -11.70
CA MET A 76 -0.16 -10.86 -10.84
C MET A 76 -1.40 -11.73 -11.07
N PHE A 77 -2.58 -11.13 -11.21
CA PHE A 77 -3.80 -11.88 -11.49
C PHE A 77 -3.77 -12.53 -12.88
N MET A 78 -3.32 -11.79 -13.90
CA MET A 78 -3.17 -12.29 -15.27
C MET A 78 -2.19 -13.47 -15.37
N LYS A 79 -1.19 -13.53 -14.50
CA LYS A 79 -0.25 -14.66 -14.42
C LYS A 79 -0.92 -15.96 -13.94
N HIS A 80 -1.88 -15.87 -13.01
CA HIS A 80 -2.43 -17.06 -12.32
C HIS A 80 -3.75 -17.57 -12.93
N ASP A 81 -4.73 -16.69 -13.17
CA ASP A 81 -6.07 -17.08 -13.65
C ASP A 81 -6.28 -16.69 -15.14
N GLY A 82 -5.56 -15.67 -15.63
CA GLY A 82 -5.57 -15.26 -17.04
C GLY A 82 -6.90 -14.67 -17.54
N GLN A 83 -7.93 -14.57 -16.69
CA GLN A 83 -9.23 -13.99 -17.01
C GLN A 83 -9.18 -12.45 -16.98
N ILE A 84 -9.14 -11.84 -18.17
CA ILE A 84 -9.05 -10.38 -18.34
C ILE A 84 -10.11 -9.60 -17.54
N PRO A 85 -11.42 -9.94 -17.57
CA PRO A 85 -12.42 -9.15 -16.85
C PRO A 85 -12.22 -9.14 -15.33
N LYS A 86 -11.80 -10.27 -14.76
CA LYS A 86 -11.48 -10.38 -13.34
C LYS A 86 -10.18 -9.66 -13.01
N ALA A 87 -9.17 -9.74 -13.87
CA ALA A 87 -7.92 -9.00 -13.72
C ALA A 87 -8.16 -7.49 -13.68
N VAL A 88 -9.02 -6.99 -14.58
CA VAL A 88 -9.44 -5.58 -14.60
C VAL A 88 -10.17 -5.21 -13.31
N ALA A 89 -11.12 -6.05 -12.86
CA ALA A 89 -11.84 -5.77 -11.61
C ALA A 89 -10.90 -5.73 -10.39
N VAL A 90 -9.98 -6.68 -10.28
CA VAL A 90 -9.01 -6.75 -9.17
C VAL A 90 -8.01 -5.59 -9.24
N GLY A 91 -7.46 -5.32 -10.42
CA GLY A 91 -6.52 -4.22 -10.63
C GLY A 91 -7.14 -2.85 -10.37
N PHE A 92 -8.32 -2.60 -10.93
CA PHE A 92 -8.98 -1.30 -10.85
C PHE A 92 -9.68 -1.09 -9.49
N LEU A 93 -10.60 -1.97 -9.10
CA LEU A 93 -11.36 -1.79 -7.85
C LEU A 93 -10.50 -2.09 -6.63
N GLY A 94 -9.60 -3.09 -6.72
CA GLY A 94 -8.71 -3.45 -5.62
C GLY A 94 -7.72 -2.33 -5.29
N SER A 95 -7.04 -1.77 -6.29
CA SER A 95 -6.10 -0.66 -6.05
C SER A 95 -6.80 0.58 -5.48
N LEU A 96 -7.93 1.00 -6.06
CA LEU A 96 -8.71 2.14 -5.55
C LEU A 96 -9.11 1.95 -4.08
N ALA A 97 -9.65 0.77 -3.73
CA ALA A 97 -10.10 0.53 -2.37
C ALA A 97 -8.93 0.42 -1.37
N LEU A 98 -7.88 -0.33 -1.71
CA LEU A 98 -6.79 -0.65 -0.79
C LEU A 98 -5.83 0.53 -0.62
N CYS A 99 -5.50 1.25 -1.69
CA CYS A 99 -4.64 2.43 -1.60
C CYS A 99 -5.33 3.57 -0.85
N SER A 100 -6.65 3.79 -1.03
CA SER A 100 -7.35 4.80 -0.23
C SER A 100 -7.51 4.39 1.23
N LEU A 101 -7.62 3.08 1.49
CA LEU A 101 -7.60 2.56 2.86
C LEU A 101 -6.25 2.84 3.52
N SER A 102 -5.13 2.51 2.87
CA SER A 102 -3.79 2.72 3.41
C SER A 102 -3.37 4.18 3.51
N ASP A 103 -3.67 4.99 2.49
CA ASP A 103 -3.07 6.32 2.37
C ASP A 103 -3.95 7.42 2.97
N SER A 104 -5.25 7.18 3.14
CA SER A 104 -6.20 8.17 3.66
C SER A 104 -6.86 7.72 4.95
N ILE A 105 -7.52 6.55 4.96
CA ILE A 105 -8.36 6.12 6.09
C ILE A 105 -7.52 5.77 7.32
N PHE A 106 -6.50 4.91 7.18
CA PHE A 106 -5.64 4.54 8.30
C PHE A 106 -4.85 5.74 8.86
N PRO A 107 -4.24 6.61 8.02
CA PRO A 107 -3.59 7.84 8.46
C PRO A 107 -4.56 8.79 9.18
N PHE A 108 -5.77 8.99 8.65
CA PHE A 108 -6.80 9.78 9.34
C PHE A 108 -7.08 9.25 10.76
N LEU A 109 -7.37 7.95 10.89
CA LEU A 109 -7.64 7.33 12.18
C LEU A 109 -6.42 7.39 13.11
N GLY A 110 -5.22 7.16 12.58
CA GLY A 110 -3.98 7.24 13.33
C GLY A 110 -3.66 8.66 13.82
N GLY A 111 -3.92 9.67 12.99
CA GLY A 111 -3.77 11.08 13.35
C GLY A 111 -4.71 11.48 14.49
N LEU A 112 -5.98 11.04 14.43
CA LEU A 112 -6.94 11.22 15.54
C LEU A 112 -6.46 10.54 16.83
N LEU A 113 -5.91 9.32 16.73
CA LEU A 113 -5.38 8.58 17.89
C LEU A 113 -4.15 9.26 18.51
N ILE A 114 -3.32 9.93 17.70
CA ILE A 114 -2.17 10.73 18.14
C ILE A 114 -2.62 12.06 18.77
N GLY A 115 -3.86 12.48 18.52
CA GLY A 115 -4.45 13.73 19.04
C GLY A 115 -4.36 14.92 18.07
N GLY A 116 -4.12 14.67 16.78
CA GLY A 116 -4.22 15.70 15.73
C GLY A 116 -5.68 16.04 15.41
N ASP A 117 -5.95 17.30 15.07
CA ASP A 117 -7.27 17.74 14.62
C ASP A 117 -7.42 17.43 13.12
N MET A 118 -7.68 16.15 12.84
CA MET A 118 -7.65 15.64 11.48
C MET A 118 -8.93 15.98 10.71
N HIS A 119 -8.73 16.45 9.48
CA HIS A 119 -9.77 16.58 8.47
C HIS A 119 -9.84 15.31 7.62
N PHE A 120 -11.06 14.83 7.38
CA PHE A 120 -11.27 13.65 6.55
C PHE A 120 -11.25 14.06 5.08
N HIS A 121 -10.28 13.55 4.35
CA HIS A 121 -10.05 13.83 2.94
C HIS A 121 -9.91 12.51 2.19
N VAL A 122 -10.61 12.37 1.06
CA VAL A 122 -10.50 11.15 0.23
C VAL A 122 -10.42 11.55 -1.24
N ASP A 123 -9.26 11.34 -1.84
CA ASP A 123 -8.98 11.75 -3.22
C ASP A 123 -9.95 11.15 -4.26
N ILE A 124 -10.46 9.94 -4.03
CA ILE A 124 -11.46 9.33 -4.92
C ILE A 124 -12.76 10.16 -4.96
N LEU A 125 -13.14 10.78 -3.85
CA LEU A 125 -14.38 11.56 -3.74
C LEU A 125 -14.18 13.01 -4.17
N GLU A 126 -13.02 13.59 -3.85
CA GLU A 126 -12.74 15.00 -4.08
C GLU A 126 -12.12 15.26 -5.46
N HIS A 127 -11.21 14.37 -5.89
CA HIS A 127 -10.48 14.48 -7.14
C HIS A 127 -10.55 13.19 -7.97
N PRO A 128 -11.76 12.70 -8.31
CA PRO A 128 -11.90 11.47 -9.11
C PRO A 128 -11.23 11.60 -10.49
N GLY A 129 -11.20 12.80 -11.06
CA GLY A 129 -10.54 13.08 -12.34
C GLY A 129 -9.01 12.91 -12.29
N LEU A 130 -8.41 12.90 -11.10
CA LEU A 130 -6.98 12.70 -10.91
C LEU A 130 -6.68 11.23 -10.59
N VAL A 131 -7.50 10.59 -9.76
CA VAL A 131 -7.30 9.20 -9.33
C VAL A 131 -7.69 8.17 -10.39
N LEU A 132 -8.87 8.32 -11.02
CA LEU A 132 -9.40 7.31 -11.93
C LEU A 132 -8.52 7.07 -13.17
N PRO A 133 -7.93 8.11 -13.81
CA PRO A 133 -7.02 7.88 -14.93
C PRO A 133 -5.80 7.05 -14.55
N PHE A 134 -5.22 7.27 -13.37
CA PHE A 134 -4.07 6.50 -12.88
C PHE A 134 -4.43 5.03 -12.65
N ALA A 135 -5.61 4.75 -12.09
CA ALA A 135 -6.12 3.38 -11.95
C ALA A 135 -6.35 2.70 -13.31
N VAL A 136 -6.94 3.42 -14.29
CA VAL A 136 -7.15 2.90 -15.65
C VAL A 136 -5.82 2.61 -16.34
N VAL A 137 -4.88 3.57 -16.32
CA VAL A 137 -3.56 3.42 -16.94
C VAL A 137 -2.78 2.30 -16.28
N GLY A 138 -2.78 2.21 -14.95
CA GLY A 138 -2.11 1.14 -14.23
C GLY A 138 -2.69 -0.24 -14.55
N THR A 139 -4.01 -0.35 -14.62
CA THR A 139 -4.68 -1.60 -15.02
C THR A 139 -4.35 -1.99 -16.46
N ALA A 140 -4.39 -1.04 -17.40
CA ALA A 140 -4.03 -1.29 -18.80
C ALA A 140 -2.55 -1.69 -18.95
N ALA A 141 -1.65 -1.02 -18.24
CA ALA A 141 -0.22 -1.37 -18.22
C ALA A 141 0.02 -2.76 -17.62
N GLY A 142 -0.71 -3.14 -16.56
CA GLY A 142 -0.67 -4.48 -15.99
C GLY A 142 -1.20 -5.58 -16.93
N LEU A 143 -2.20 -5.29 -17.76
CA LEU A 143 -2.68 -6.20 -18.81
C LEU A 143 -1.66 -6.36 -19.95
N ALA A 144 -0.95 -5.27 -20.30
CA ALA A 144 0.06 -5.26 -21.35
C ALA A 144 1.42 -5.80 -20.88
N ALA A 145 1.61 -6.02 -19.58
CA ALA A 145 2.86 -6.48 -19.00
C ALA A 145 3.25 -7.88 -19.54
N PRO A 146 4.47 -8.04 -20.11
CA PRO A 146 4.96 -9.34 -20.56
C PRO A 146 5.00 -10.36 -19.43
N ARG A 147 4.71 -11.65 -19.72
CA ARG A 147 4.81 -12.74 -18.72
C ARG A 147 6.20 -12.89 -18.06
N SER A 148 7.24 -12.31 -18.64
CA SER A 148 8.61 -12.27 -18.09
C SER A 148 8.83 -11.18 -17.02
N PHE A 149 7.80 -10.42 -16.64
CA PHE A 149 7.85 -9.37 -15.60
C PHE A 149 7.99 -9.88 -14.15
N GLU A 150 8.49 -11.09 -13.91
CA GLU A 150 8.63 -11.65 -12.54
C GLU A 150 9.48 -10.77 -11.61
N LYS A 151 10.60 -10.25 -12.10
CA LYS A 151 11.44 -9.35 -11.30
C LYS A 151 10.85 -7.96 -11.14
N ALA A 152 9.97 -7.56 -12.07
CA ALA A 152 9.36 -6.24 -12.05
C ALA A 152 8.15 -6.18 -11.11
N THR A 153 7.45 -7.29 -10.86
CA THR A 153 6.40 -7.35 -9.84
C THR A 153 6.96 -7.22 -8.42
N GLU A 154 8.14 -7.80 -8.14
CA GLU A 154 8.83 -7.62 -6.84
C GLU A 154 9.34 -6.19 -6.65
N TYR A 155 9.89 -5.59 -7.71
CA TYR A 155 10.27 -4.17 -7.69
C TYR A 155 9.06 -3.26 -7.52
N SER A 156 7.96 -3.58 -8.21
CA SER A 156 6.68 -2.86 -8.08
C SER A 156 6.10 -3.00 -6.68
N HIS A 157 6.35 -4.12 -5.99
CA HIS A 157 5.96 -4.30 -4.59
C HIS A 157 6.71 -3.32 -3.68
N SER A 158 8.04 -3.36 -3.70
CA SER A 158 8.86 -2.46 -2.87
C SER A 158 8.58 -0.99 -3.17
N MET A 159 8.39 -0.64 -4.45
CA MET A 159 8.12 0.73 -4.86
C MET A 159 6.75 1.21 -4.37
N HIS A 160 5.67 0.44 -4.54
CA HIS A 160 4.35 0.90 -4.15
C HIS A 160 4.20 0.98 -2.62
N VAL A 161 4.83 0.07 -1.86
CA VAL A 161 4.91 0.13 -0.39
C VAL A 161 5.61 1.42 0.07
N PHE A 162 6.71 1.79 -0.58
CA PHE A 162 7.40 3.04 -0.30
C PHE A 162 6.55 4.27 -0.64
N VAL A 163 5.94 4.30 -1.82
CA VAL A 163 5.08 5.41 -2.25
C VAL A 163 3.87 5.55 -1.32
N SER A 164 3.28 4.44 -0.86
CA SER A 164 2.21 4.43 0.15
C SER A 164 2.67 4.99 1.50
N ALA A 165 3.89 4.65 1.94
CA ALA A 165 4.46 5.21 3.17
C ALA A 165 4.62 6.73 3.08
N VAL A 166 5.13 7.24 1.96
CA VAL A 166 5.27 8.68 1.74
C VAL A 166 3.89 9.35 1.65
N ALA A 167 2.93 8.77 0.90
CA ALA A 167 1.56 9.28 0.83
C ALA A 167 0.89 9.34 2.21
N SER A 168 1.03 8.30 3.02
CA SER A 168 0.46 8.22 4.36
C SER A 168 1.02 9.28 5.32
N ILE A 169 2.33 9.55 5.26
CA ILE A 169 2.95 10.61 6.06
C ILE A 169 2.48 11.97 5.56
N LEU A 170 2.46 12.18 4.24
CA LEU A 170 1.97 13.43 3.64
C LEU A 170 0.51 13.70 4.03
N TYR A 171 -0.34 12.68 4.06
CA TYR A 171 -1.73 12.81 4.53
C TYR A 171 -1.80 13.32 5.97
N LEU A 172 -1.00 12.75 6.88
CA LEU A 172 -0.96 13.20 8.28
C LEU A 172 -0.58 14.69 8.37
N LEU A 173 0.46 15.10 7.65
CA LEU A 173 0.95 16.48 7.67
C LEU A 173 0.00 17.46 6.97
N ALA A 174 -0.63 17.06 5.87
CA ALA A 174 -1.52 17.89 5.08
C ALA A 174 -2.87 18.16 5.76
N PHE A 175 -3.40 17.19 6.52
CA PHE A 175 -4.79 17.23 6.96
C PHE A 175 -4.99 17.29 8.48
N GLY A 176 -3.97 17.63 9.28
CA GLY A 176 -4.23 17.98 10.70
C GLY A 176 -3.11 17.71 11.71
N LEU A 177 -1.96 17.16 11.30
CA LEU A 177 -0.84 16.90 12.21
C LEU A 177 0.26 17.96 12.09
N GLU A 178 -0.02 19.18 12.53
CA GLU A 178 0.91 20.32 12.45
C GLU A 178 2.23 20.09 13.21
N HIS A 179 2.16 19.52 14.42
CA HIS A 179 3.31 19.30 15.31
C HIS A 179 3.84 17.86 15.24
N TRP A 180 3.92 17.31 14.04
CA TRP A 180 4.26 15.90 13.82
C TRP A 180 5.62 15.48 14.39
N THR A 181 6.58 16.40 14.54
CA THR A 181 7.93 16.14 15.09
C THR A 181 7.89 15.69 16.54
N HIS A 182 6.98 16.24 17.36
CA HIS A 182 6.77 15.80 18.75
C HIS A 182 6.10 14.44 18.82
N ALA A 183 5.33 14.07 17.80
CA ALA A 183 4.63 12.80 17.68
C ALA A 183 5.35 11.79 16.77
N LEU A 184 6.65 11.97 16.49
CA LEU A 184 7.40 11.18 15.51
C LEU A 184 7.26 9.67 15.70
N GLY A 185 7.32 9.19 16.95
CA GLY A 185 7.13 7.78 17.27
C GLY A 185 5.72 7.27 16.94
N GLY A 186 4.70 8.09 17.17
CA GLY A 186 3.32 7.79 16.80
C GLY A 186 3.13 7.75 15.28
N VAL A 187 3.65 8.75 14.56
CA VAL A 187 3.63 8.81 13.10
C VAL A 187 4.29 7.58 12.49
N PHE A 188 5.45 7.18 13.01
CA PHE A 188 6.16 5.98 12.58
C PHE A 188 5.28 4.73 12.72
N VAL A 189 4.70 4.48 13.90
CA VAL A 189 3.88 3.30 14.15
C VAL A 189 2.60 3.32 13.31
N VAL A 190 1.91 4.46 13.24
CA VAL A 190 0.71 4.63 12.42
C VAL A 190 1.01 4.33 10.96
N THR A 191 2.09 4.88 10.40
CA THR A 191 2.44 4.71 9.00
C THR A 191 2.80 3.25 8.69
N VAL A 192 3.58 2.58 9.55
CA VAL A 192 3.89 1.15 9.38
C VAL A 192 2.60 0.32 9.36
N VAL A 193 1.68 0.57 10.29
CA VAL A 193 0.39 -0.15 10.34
C VAL A 193 -0.48 0.18 9.13
N ALA A 194 -0.54 1.45 8.73
CA ALA A 194 -1.33 1.95 7.62
C ALA A 194 -0.93 1.33 6.27
N VAL A 195 0.37 1.10 6.06
CA VAL A 195 0.87 0.46 4.84
C VAL A 195 0.74 -1.06 4.91
N MET A 196 1.08 -1.66 6.05
CA MET A 196 1.13 -3.12 6.18
C MET A 196 -0.25 -3.79 6.12
N LEU A 197 -1.26 -3.21 6.78
CA LEU A 197 -2.57 -3.86 6.90
C LEU A 197 -3.36 -3.90 5.58
N PRO A 198 -3.39 -2.85 4.74
CA PRO A 198 -4.10 -2.88 3.46
C PRO A 198 -3.20 -3.41 2.34
N CYS A 199 -2.01 -2.83 2.15
CA CYS A 199 -1.18 -3.11 0.98
C CYS A 199 -0.53 -4.50 1.09
N CYS A 200 0.28 -4.74 2.12
CA CYS A 200 1.00 -6.02 2.26
C CYS A 200 0.06 -7.21 2.46
N LEU A 201 -1.01 -7.03 3.25
CA LEU A 201 -2.00 -8.10 3.45
C LEU A 201 -2.71 -8.46 2.14
N SER A 202 -3.07 -7.48 1.32
CA SER A 202 -3.73 -7.75 0.04
C SER A 202 -2.83 -8.55 -0.91
N ASP A 203 -1.54 -8.20 -0.96
CA ASP A 203 -0.55 -8.87 -1.80
C ASP A 203 -0.28 -10.33 -1.37
N ILE A 204 -0.55 -10.69 -0.11
CA ILE A 204 -0.47 -12.06 0.39
C ILE A 204 -1.79 -12.82 0.14
N ILE A 205 -2.94 -12.17 0.39
CA ILE A 205 -4.25 -12.82 0.28
C ILE A 205 -4.64 -13.09 -1.18
N PHE A 206 -4.34 -12.18 -2.11
CA PHE A 206 -4.72 -12.35 -3.52
C PHE A 206 -4.10 -13.60 -4.17
N PRO A 207 -2.78 -13.85 -4.07
CA PRO A 207 -2.17 -15.07 -4.60
C PRO A 207 -2.67 -16.34 -3.90
N LEU A 208 -2.86 -16.30 -2.58
CA LEU A 208 -3.35 -17.45 -1.80
C LEU A 208 -4.78 -17.86 -2.17
N THR A 209 -5.64 -16.90 -2.50
CA THR A 209 -7.01 -17.19 -2.94
C THR A 209 -7.05 -17.71 -4.37
N CYS A 210 -6.21 -17.17 -5.27
CA CYS A 210 -6.14 -17.60 -6.67
C CYS A 210 -5.55 -19.01 -6.82
N THR A 211 -4.45 -19.31 -6.13
CA THR A 211 -3.80 -20.65 -6.16
C THR A 211 -4.73 -21.75 -5.65
N HIS A 212 -5.50 -21.47 -4.60
CA HIS A 212 -6.39 -22.47 -4.00
C HIS A 212 -7.69 -22.70 -4.78
N ALA A 213 -8.13 -21.75 -5.61
CA ALA A 213 -9.28 -21.90 -6.51
C ALA A 213 -8.98 -22.81 -7.72
N HIS A 214 -7.70 -23.07 -8.02
CA HIS A 214 -7.27 -23.93 -9.14
C HIS A 214 -6.58 -25.22 -8.69
N CYS A 215 -6.40 -25.45 -7.39
CA CYS A 215 -6.00 -26.76 -6.88
C CYS A 215 -7.21 -27.70 -6.76
N HIS A 216 -7.47 -28.47 -7.82
CA HIS A 216 -7.96 -29.84 -7.68
C HIS A 216 -6.86 -30.64 -6.95
N HIS A 217 -6.87 -30.62 -5.61
CA HIS A 217 -6.07 -31.56 -4.83
C HIS A 217 -6.56 -32.97 -5.16
N LYS A 218 -5.76 -33.75 -5.91
CA LYS A 218 -5.64 -35.17 -5.58
C LYS A 218 -4.73 -35.20 -4.35
N ASP A 219 -5.27 -35.74 -3.27
CA ASP A 219 -4.53 -36.02 -2.05
C ASP A 219 -3.26 -36.80 -2.37
N VAL A 220 -2.11 -36.21 -2.10
CA VAL A 220 -0.87 -36.95 -1.86
C VAL A 220 -0.32 -36.42 -0.54
N MET A 221 -0.99 -36.82 0.54
CA MET A 221 -0.27 -37.09 1.79
C MET A 221 0.41 -38.44 1.59
N GLU A 222 1.64 -38.44 1.12
CA GLU A 222 2.55 -39.53 1.40
C GLU A 222 3.79 -38.95 2.05
N MET A 223 3.97 -39.40 3.30
CA MET A 223 5.09 -39.12 4.16
C MET A 223 6.38 -39.53 3.47
N ASP A 224 7.42 -38.71 3.57
CA ASP A 224 8.77 -39.25 3.64
C ASP A 224 9.63 -38.36 4.56
N HIS A 225 9.55 -38.69 5.85
CA HIS A 225 10.73 -38.63 6.71
C HIS A 225 11.63 -39.77 6.26
N HIS A 226 12.79 -39.52 5.64
CA HIS A 226 13.94 -40.41 5.77
C HIS A 226 15.24 -39.74 5.30
N HIS A 227 16.19 -39.71 6.25
CA HIS A 227 17.66 -39.51 6.16
C HIS A 227 18.23 -38.10 6.09
#